data_AF-A0A257MC57-F1
#
_entry.id   AF-A0A257MC57-F1
#
_cell.length_a   1.000
_cell.length_b   1.000
_cell.length_c   1.000
_cell.angle_alpha   90.00
_cell.angle_beta   90.00
_cell.angle_gamma   90.00
#
_symmetry.space_group_name_H-M   'P 1'
#
loop_
_entity.id
_entity.type
_entity.pdbx_description
1 polymer ?
#
loop_
_entity_poly.entity_id
_entity_poly.type
_entity_poly.pdbx_seq_one_letter_code
_entity_poly.pdbx_strand_id
1 'polypeptide(L)'
;SAYRGGDQLSFIQEMKEVEGGLDIILGSTQLGRRMAKAFVERFGGRLLETAKLVGKKDNRDVFRSTLLVRFPRLRRGDIISFRGALFAVSGFDGKTTQITTLRDGRRSSMSQENSEAAVVLGNKADALSATVISADDDVLEIMDPETFRSALAARPKDLQVSPGEEVNVVRTGDGFIIL
;
A
#
# COMPACT_ATOMS: atom_id res chain seq x y z
N SER A 1 11.79 -38.48 -1.73
CA SER A 1 10.88 -39.01 -0.68
C SER A 1 10.49 -37.86 0.24
N ALA A 2 9.27 -37.31 0.11
CA ALA A 2 8.56 -36.43 1.08
C ALA A 2 7.30 -35.79 0.43
N TYR A 3 6.31 -36.58 0.04
CA TYR A 3 5.03 -36.07 -0.51
C TYR A 3 3.80 -36.81 0.05
N ARG A 4 3.83 -37.22 1.32
CA ARG A 4 2.66 -37.83 1.98
C ARG A 4 2.56 -37.35 3.42
N GLY A 5 1.75 -36.31 3.64
CA GLY A 5 1.37 -35.86 4.99
C GLY A 5 0.90 -34.40 5.12
N GLY A 6 1.13 -33.54 4.14
CA GLY A 6 0.95 -32.07 4.29
C GLY A 6 -0.38 -31.46 3.83
N ASP A 7 -1.22 -32.18 3.07
CA ASP A 7 -2.28 -31.52 2.27
C ASP A 7 -3.71 -31.65 2.79
N GLN A 8 -4.04 -32.66 3.61
CA GLN A 8 -5.44 -32.91 3.99
C GLN A 8 -6.09 -31.82 4.86
N LEU A 9 -5.30 -30.96 5.50
CA LEU A 9 -5.79 -29.88 6.38
C LEU A 9 -5.47 -28.47 5.87
N SER A 10 -4.95 -28.36 4.64
CA SER A 10 -4.63 -27.08 4.00
C SER A 10 -5.87 -26.49 3.30
N PHE A 11 -6.89 -26.17 4.08
CA PHE A 11 -8.11 -25.53 3.59
C PHE A 11 -8.58 -24.41 4.53
N ILE A 12 -9.36 -23.49 3.96
CA ILE A 12 -10.08 -22.46 4.68
C ILE A 12 -11.39 -23.06 5.18
N GLN A 13 -11.62 -23.03 6.48
CA GLN A 13 -12.86 -23.49 7.10
C GLN A 13 -13.94 -22.41 7.02
N GLU A 14 -13.56 -21.18 7.36
CA GLU A 14 -14.48 -20.05 7.44
C GLU A 14 -13.72 -18.76 7.13
N MET A 15 -14.41 -17.82 6.50
CA MET A 15 -13.98 -16.44 6.32
C MET A 15 -15.13 -15.52 6.70
N LYS A 16 -14.86 -14.56 7.57
CA LYS A 16 -15.88 -13.67 8.11
C LYS A 16 -15.36 -12.24 8.20
N GLU A 17 -16.12 -11.30 7.65
CA GLU A 17 -15.87 -9.88 7.88
C GLU A 17 -16.16 -9.51 9.34
N VAL A 18 -15.24 -8.76 9.94
CA VAL A 18 -15.33 -8.28 11.32
C VAL A 18 -15.05 -6.78 11.32
N GLU A 19 -15.39 -6.11 12.42
CA GLU A 19 -15.05 -4.71 12.58
C GLU A 19 -13.53 -4.51 12.42
N GLY A 20 -13.14 -3.72 11.42
CA GLY A 20 -11.74 -3.42 11.12
C GLY A 20 -10.95 -4.49 10.36
N GLY A 21 -11.57 -5.58 9.87
CA GLY A 21 -10.84 -6.55 9.06
C GLY A 21 -11.57 -7.84 8.69
N LEU A 22 -10.78 -8.89 8.48
CA LEU A 22 -11.24 -10.23 8.07
C LEU A 22 -10.70 -11.27 9.04
N ASP A 23 -11.59 -12.08 9.61
CA ASP A 23 -11.22 -13.26 10.40
C ASP A 23 -11.28 -14.52 9.53
N ILE A 24 -10.24 -15.36 9.63
CA ILE A 24 -10.08 -16.54 8.77
C ILE A 24 -9.74 -17.75 9.65
N ILE A 25 -10.60 -18.76 9.62
CA ILE A 25 -10.39 -20.03 10.32
C ILE A 25 -9.78 -21.03 9.35
N LEU A 26 -8.66 -21.63 9.74
CA LEU A 26 -7.88 -22.55 8.91
C LEU A 26 -7.73 -23.91 9.60
N GLY A 27 -7.79 -24.98 8.82
CA GLY A 27 -7.53 -26.34 9.32
C GLY A 27 -6.07 -26.62 9.68
N SER A 28 -5.14 -25.76 9.24
CA SER A 28 -3.69 -25.95 9.39
C SER A 28 -2.99 -24.67 9.83
N THR A 29 -2.24 -24.75 10.93
CA THR A 29 -1.35 -23.68 11.38
C THR A 29 -0.25 -23.36 10.36
N GLN A 30 0.27 -24.36 9.65
CA GLN A 30 1.30 -24.14 8.63
C GLN A 30 0.75 -23.34 7.44
N LEU A 31 -0.49 -23.62 7.02
CA LEU A 31 -1.17 -22.81 6.00
C LEU A 31 -1.34 -21.36 6.49
N GLY A 32 -1.81 -21.18 7.74
CA GLY A 32 -1.96 -19.86 8.33
C GLY A 32 -0.67 -19.05 8.34
N ARG A 33 0.46 -19.64 8.76
CA ARG A 33 1.75 -18.95 8.75
C ARG A 33 2.20 -18.56 7.35
N ARG A 34 2.00 -19.43 6.35
CA ARG A 34 2.34 -19.13 4.95
C ARG A 34 1.50 -17.96 4.41
N MET A 35 0.19 -17.98 4.64
CA MET A 35 -0.70 -16.90 4.23
C MET A 35 -0.34 -15.58 4.92
N ALA A 36 -0.15 -15.61 6.24
CA ALA A 36 0.17 -14.42 7.01
C ALA A 36 1.50 -13.77 6.56
N LYS A 37 2.52 -14.58 6.27
CA LYS A 37 3.79 -14.09 5.71
C LYS A 37 3.60 -13.50 4.32
N ALA A 38 2.89 -14.18 3.43
CA ALA A 38 2.61 -13.67 2.09
C ALA A 38 1.85 -12.33 2.11
N PHE A 39 0.92 -12.15 3.06
CA PHE A 39 0.23 -10.86 3.24
C PHE A 39 1.18 -9.75 3.68
N VAL A 40 2.05 -10.01 4.66
CA VAL A 40 3.03 -9.01 5.11
C VAL A 40 4.06 -8.69 4.04
N GLU A 41 4.52 -9.67 3.27
CA GLU A 41 5.45 -9.47 2.17
C GLU A 41 4.84 -8.62 1.04
N ARG A 42 3.56 -8.86 0.71
CA ARG A 42 2.88 -8.16 -0.38
C ARG A 42 2.38 -6.77 0.01
N PHE A 43 1.80 -6.64 1.19
CA PHE A 43 1.07 -5.44 1.62
C PHE A 43 1.76 -4.69 2.75
N GLY A 44 2.91 -5.17 3.22
CA GLY A 44 3.59 -4.65 4.41
C GLY A 44 2.85 -5.01 5.70
N GLY A 45 3.32 -4.42 6.80
CA GLY A 45 2.66 -4.51 8.10
C GLY A 45 3.41 -5.39 9.10
N ARG A 46 2.69 -5.86 10.11
CA ARG A 46 3.25 -6.64 11.21
C ARG A 46 2.47 -7.94 11.42
N LEU A 47 3.21 -9.02 11.64
CA LEU A 47 2.67 -10.31 12.05
C LEU A 47 2.94 -10.54 13.54
N LEU A 48 1.89 -10.83 14.30
CA LEU A 48 1.97 -11.34 15.66
C LEU A 48 1.43 -12.77 15.69
N GLU A 49 2.16 -13.68 16.33
CA GLU A 49 1.72 -15.06 16.53
C GLU A 49 1.64 -15.36 18.02
N THR A 50 0.52 -15.95 18.44
CA THR A 50 0.36 -16.51 19.79
C THR A 50 -0.13 -17.94 19.67
N ALA A 51 0.20 -18.78 20.64
CA ALA A 51 -0.26 -20.17 20.69
C ALA A 51 -0.75 -20.49 22.10
N LYS A 52 -1.85 -21.25 22.18
CA LYS A 52 -2.34 -21.78 23.45
C LYS A 52 -2.50 -23.29 23.37
N LEU A 53 -2.13 -23.98 24.43
CA LEU A 53 -2.41 -25.42 24.58
C LEU A 53 -3.93 -25.61 24.64
N VAL A 54 -4.45 -26.50 23.80
CA VAL A 54 -5.90 -26.80 23.73
C VAL A 54 -6.22 -28.26 24.02
N GLY A 55 -5.20 -29.12 24.15
CA GLY A 55 -5.39 -30.50 24.53
C GLY A 55 -4.15 -31.34 24.31
N LYS A 56 -4.33 -32.65 24.42
CA LYS A 56 -3.28 -33.64 24.23
C LYS A 56 -3.82 -34.78 23.37
N LYS A 57 -3.09 -35.16 22.33
CA LYS A 57 -3.44 -36.24 21.40
C LYS A 57 -2.22 -37.14 21.21
N ASP A 58 -2.39 -38.45 21.38
CA ASP A 58 -1.31 -39.45 21.24
C ASP A 58 -0.07 -39.08 22.07
N ASN A 59 -0.30 -38.66 23.30
CA ASN A 59 0.70 -38.15 24.25
C ASN A 59 1.49 -36.89 23.79
N ARG A 60 1.03 -36.20 22.73
CA ARG A 60 1.59 -34.93 22.24
C ARG A 60 0.65 -33.77 22.51
N ASP A 61 1.23 -32.63 22.86
CA ASP A 61 0.48 -31.40 23.10
C ASP A 61 -0.08 -30.84 21.79
N VAL A 62 -1.35 -30.43 21.82
CA VAL A 62 -2.05 -29.83 20.69
C VAL A 62 -2.26 -28.36 20.98
N PHE A 63 -1.76 -27.50 20.09
CA PHE A 63 -1.85 -26.05 20.23
C PHE A 63 -2.79 -25.45 19.20
N ARG A 64 -3.55 -24.43 19.61
CA ARG A 64 -4.25 -23.53 18.69
C ARG A 64 -3.41 -22.26 18.55
N SER A 65 -3.04 -21.93 17.31
CA SER A 65 -2.31 -20.71 17.00
C SER A 65 -3.27 -19.63 16.53
N THR A 66 -3.03 -18.39 16.97
CA THR A 66 -3.71 -17.19 16.50
C THR A 66 -2.66 -16.29 15.84
N LEU A 67 -2.89 -15.97 14.56
CA LEU A 67 -2.03 -15.12 13.74
C LEU A 67 -2.76 -13.81 13.48
N LEU A 68 -2.15 -12.70 13.86
CA LEU A 68 -2.69 -11.37 13.64
C LEU A 68 -1.79 -10.62 12.65
N VAL A 69 -2.34 -10.34 11.47
CA VAL A 69 -1.72 -9.46 10.47
C VAL A 69 -2.31 -8.07 10.63
N ARG A 70 -1.46 -7.09 10.94
CA ARG A 70 -1.83 -5.67 10.97
C ARG A 70 -1.23 -4.97 9.76
N PHE A 71 -2.07 -4.57 8.82
CA PHE A 71 -1.64 -3.80 7.65
C PHE A 71 -1.18 -2.39 8.06
N PRO A 72 -0.25 -1.78 7.30
CA PRO A 72 0.13 -0.39 7.50
C PRO A 72 -1.04 0.54 7.17
N ARG A 73 -1.03 1.76 7.72
CA ARG A 73 -2.02 2.79 7.37
C ARG A 73 -1.91 3.18 5.89
N LEU A 74 -0.68 3.39 5.43
CA LEU A 74 -0.38 3.73 4.04
C LEU A 74 -0.58 2.51 3.15
N ARG A 75 -0.94 2.75 1.90
CA ARG A 75 -1.12 1.76 0.84
C ARG A 75 -0.21 2.07 -0.33
N ARG A 76 0.12 1.04 -1.12
CA ARG A 76 0.84 1.24 -2.39
C ARG A 76 0.01 2.16 -3.29
N GLY A 77 0.66 3.15 -3.89
CA GLY A 77 0.03 4.16 -4.70
C GLY A 77 -0.40 5.42 -3.95
N ASP A 78 -0.42 5.42 -2.61
CA ASP A 78 -0.76 6.64 -1.86
C ASP A 78 0.22 7.76 -2.21
N ILE A 79 -0.34 8.95 -2.42
CA ILE A 79 0.40 10.20 -2.54
C ILE A 79 0.39 10.84 -1.17
N ILE A 80 1.57 11.11 -0.63
CA ILE A 80 1.74 11.58 0.73
C ILE A 80 2.54 12.87 0.77
N SER A 81 2.20 13.74 1.72
CA SER A 81 3.04 14.85 2.15
C SER A 81 3.75 14.48 3.45
N PHE A 82 5.07 14.66 3.46
CA PHE A 82 5.87 14.44 4.65
C PHE A 82 7.04 15.44 4.69
N ARG A 83 7.14 16.20 5.79
CA ARG A 83 8.17 17.23 6.00
C ARG A 83 8.29 18.22 4.83
N GLY A 84 7.15 18.61 4.24
CA GLY A 84 7.08 19.59 3.16
C GLY A 84 7.42 19.04 1.76
N ALA A 85 7.68 17.74 1.62
CA ALA A 85 7.92 17.10 0.33
C ALA A 85 6.82 16.09 -0.02
N LEU A 86 6.58 15.93 -1.33
CA LEU A 86 5.59 15.02 -1.87
C LEU A 86 6.23 13.71 -2.32
N PHE A 87 5.60 12.60 -1.94
CA PHE A 87 6.05 11.26 -2.29
C PHE A 87 4.89 10.38 -2.74
N ALA A 88 5.19 9.40 -3.58
CA ALA A 88 4.33 8.28 -3.86
C ALA A 88 4.83 7.03 -3.13
N VAL A 89 3.93 6.31 -2.46
CA VAL A 89 4.24 5.03 -1.83
C VAL A 89 4.41 3.96 -2.90
N SER A 90 5.63 3.49 -3.09
CA SER A 90 5.96 2.48 -4.09
C SER A 90 5.74 1.04 -3.59
N GLY A 91 5.74 0.84 -2.27
CA GLY A 91 5.51 -0.48 -1.66
C GLY A 91 6.03 -0.55 -0.22
N PHE A 92 6.32 -1.77 0.23
CA PHE A 92 6.78 -2.05 1.59
C PHE A 92 7.92 -3.05 1.54
N ASP A 93 8.87 -2.90 2.46
CA ASP A 93 9.96 -3.86 2.68
C ASP A 93 10.15 -4.05 4.18
N GLY A 94 9.74 -5.23 4.67
CA GLY A 94 9.68 -5.55 6.09
C GLY A 94 8.86 -4.51 6.87
N LYS A 95 9.55 -3.74 7.73
CA LYS A 95 8.94 -2.69 8.58
C LYS A 95 9.02 -1.29 7.97
N THR A 96 9.55 -1.15 6.76
CA THR A 96 9.76 0.14 6.10
C THR A 96 8.78 0.35 4.95
N THR A 97 8.34 1.58 4.78
CA THR A 97 7.55 1.99 3.62
C THR A 97 8.50 2.51 2.54
N GLN A 98 8.45 1.93 1.36
CA GLN A 98 9.23 2.39 0.21
C GLN A 98 8.48 3.54 -0.46
N ILE A 99 9.18 4.64 -0.70
CA ILE A 99 8.61 5.88 -1.25
C ILE A 99 9.47 6.42 -2.39
N THR A 100 8.82 7.12 -3.32
CA THR A 100 9.47 7.82 -4.43
C THR A 100 9.07 9.29 -4.38
N THR A 101 10.03 10.22 -4.37
CA THR A 101 9.70 11.66 -4.44
C THR A 101 9.08 11.99 -5.79
N LEU A 102 8.00 12.77 -5.77
CA LEU A 102 7.30 13.21 -6.97
C LEU A 102 8.02 14.35 -7.70
N ARG A 103 9.04 14.96 -7.08
CA ARG A 103 9.80 16.06 -7.70
C ARG A 103 10.80 15.58 -8.74
N ASP A 104 11.55 14.52 -8.41
CA ASP A 104 12.73 14.06 -9.17
C ASP A 104 12.83 12.52 -9.23
N GLY A 105 11.77 11.80 -8.85
CA GLY A 105 11.69 10.34 -9.01
C GLY A 105 12.66 9.53 -8.14
N ARG A 106 13.39 10.14 -7.21
CA ARG A 106 14.32 9.43 -6.32
C ARG A 106 13.60 8.52 -5.33
N ARG A 107 14.13 7.31 -5.14
CA ARG A 107 13.61 6.32 -4.19
C ARG A 107 14.25 6.46 -2.82
N SER A 108 13.47 6.25 -1.78
CA SER A 108 13.94 6.17 -0.39
C SER A 108 12.99 5.31 0.45
N SER A 109 13.33 5.10 1.72
CA SER A 109 12.52 4.34 2.66
C SER A 109 12.15 5.18 3.87
N MET A 110 10.94 4.98 4.38
CA MET A 110 10.39 5.64 5.56
C MET A 110 10.23 4.62 6.70
N SER A 111 10.62 5.01 7.92
CA SER A 111 10.31 4.22 9.12
C SER A 111 8.81 4.20 9.39
N GLN A 112 8.37 3.28 10.25
CA GLN A 112 6.95 3.24 10.62
C GLN A 112 6.49 4.51 11.36
N GLU A 113 7.31 5.06 12.25
CA GLU A 113 6.97 6.30 12.96
C GLU A 113 6.77 7.46 11.99
N ASN A 114 7.67 7.60 11.01
CA ASN A 114 7.54 8.63 9.98
C ASN A 114 6.33 8.38 9.09
N SER A 115 6.02 7.11 8.76
CA SER A 115 4.83 6.79 7.96
C SER A 115 3.56 7.10 8.74
N GLU A 116 3.57 6.95 10.07
CA GLU A 116 2.48 7.37 10.93
C GLU A 116 2.26 8.90 10.92
N ALA A 117 3.30 9.71 10.73
CA ALA A 117 3.20 11.17 10.65
C ALA A 117 2.88 11.71 9.24
N ALA A 118 2.94 10.88 8.18
CA ALA A 118 2.69 11.33 6.81
C ALA A 118 1.20 11.60 6.52
N VAL A 119 0.89 12.69 5.82
CA VAL A 119 -0.49 13.02 5.43
C VAL A 119 -0.78 12.41 4.06
N VAL A 120 -1.87 11.65 3.93
CA VAL A 120 -2.32 11.11 2.64
C VAL A 120 -3.14 12.16 1.91
N LEU A 121 -2.76 12.49 0.68
CA LEU A 121 -3.39 13.51 -0.17
C LEU A 121 -4.31 12.91 -1.24
N GLY A 122 -4.06 11.65 -1.61
CA GLY A 122 -4.80 10.93 -2.65
C GLY A 122 -4.10 9.62 -2.99
N ASN A 123 -4.55 8.92 -4.02
CA ASN A 123 -3.92 7.70 -4.51
C ASN A 123 -3.71 7.77 -6.02
N LYS A 124 -2.58 7.22 -6.51
CA LYS A 124 -2.28 7.11 -7.95
C LYS A 124 -3.35 6.34 -8.74
N ALA A 125 -4.12 5.48 -8.09
CA ALA A 125 -5.22 4.76 -8.71
C ALA A 125 -6.39 5.68 -9.12
N ASP A 126 -6.50 6.86 -8.49
CA ASP A 126 -7.53 7.86 -8.78
C ASP A 126 -7.03 8.90 -9.81
N ALA A 127 -5.93 8.62 -10.51
CA ALA A 127 -5.37 9.53 -11.49
C ALA A 127 -6.29 9.71 -12.69
N LEU A 128 -6.42 10.96 -13.12
CA LEU A 128 -7.16 11.37 -14.31
C LEU A 128 -6.18 11.90 -15.36
N SER A 129 -6.54 11.75 -16.63
CA SER A 129 -5.78 12.37 -17.72
C SER A 129 -6.22 13.83 -17.87
N ALA A 130 -5.26 14.75 -17.86
CA ALA A 130 -5.49 16.19 -18.01
C ALA A 130 -4.64 16.74 -19.14
N THR A 131 -5.24 17.58 -19.99
CA THR A 131 -4.52 18.24 -21.10
C THR A 131 -3.68 19.40 -20.56
N VAL A 132 -2.43 19.48 -21.00
CA VAL A 132 -1.54 20.62 -20.72
C VAL A 132 -1.93 21.80 -21.60
N ILE A 133 -2.22 22.94 -20.97
CA ILE A 133 -2.55 24.21 -21.64
C ILE A 133 -1.26 24.99 -21.92
N SER A 134 -0.40 25.10 -20.90
CA SER A 134 0.89 25.79 -21.00
C SER A 134 1.90 25.17 -20.03
N ALA A 135 3.19 25.36 -20.30
CA ALA A 135 4.28 24.73 -19.55
C ALA A 135 5.42 25.73 -19.31
N ASP A 136 5.70 25.99 -18.04
CA ASP A 136 6.88 26.73 -17.56
C ASP A 136 7.91 25.76 -16.96
N ASP A 137 9.02 26.28 -16.44
CA ASP A 137 10.12 25.48 -15.88
C ASP A 137 9.69 24.62 -14.68
N ASP A 138 8.91 25.19 -13.75
CA ASP A 138 8.52 24.52 -12.49
C ASP A 138 6.98 24.33 -12.34
N VAL A 139 6.18 24.82 -13.30
CA VAL A 139 4.72 24.83 -13.21
C VAL A 139 4.12 24.43 -14.56
N LEU A 140 3.06 23.61 -14.53
CA LEU A 140 2.18 23.39 -15.67
C LEU A 140 0.82 24.02 -15.40
N GLU A 141 0.26 24.65 -16.42
CA GLU A 141 -1.17 24.92 -16.48
C GLU A 141 -1.87 23.76 -17.18
N ILE A 142 -2.82 23.15 -16.49
CA ILE A 142 -3.58 22.00 -16.98
C ILE A 142 -5.06 22.35 -17.08
N MET A 143 -5.76 21.66 -17.97
CA MET A 143 -7.22 21.66 -18.01
C MET A 143 -7.73 20.63 -17.00
N ASP A 144 -8.49 21.09 -16.01
CA ASP A 144 -9.22 20.23 -15.09
C ASP A 144 -10.15 19.30 -15.90
N PRO A 145 -9.98 17.97 -15.81
CA PRO A 145 -10.70 17.03 -16.66
C PRO A 145 -12.20 16.90 -16.34
N GLU A 146 -12.64 17.40 -15.19
CA GLU A 146 -14.04 17.35 -14.78
C GLU A 146 -14.73 18.71 -14.96
N THR A 147 -14.03 19.80 -14.64
CA THR A 147 -14.62 21.14 -14.66
C THR A 147 -14.28 21.95 -15.91
N PHE A 148 -13.33 21.48 -16.72
CA PHE A 148 -12.78 22.16 -17.90
C PHE A 148 -12.21 23.56 -17.63
N ARG A 149 -11.92 23.88 -16.36
CA ARG A 149 -11.24 25.12 -15.96
C ARG A 149 -9.74 24.91 -15.95
N SER A 150 -8.96 25.97 -16.14
CA SER A 150 -7.52 25.85 -15.95
C SER A 150 -7.15 25.76 -14.47
N ALA A 151 -6.09 25.00 -14.18
CA ALA A 151 -5.50 24.87 -12.86
C ALA A 151 -3.98 24.81 -12.99
N LEU A 152 -3.27 25.29 -11.97
CA LEU A 152 -1.81 25.21 -11.91
C LEU A 152 -1.38 24.00 -11.08
N ALA A 153 -0.34 23.31 -11.53
CA ALA A 153 0.26 22.19 -10.82
C ALA A 153 1.78 22.24 -10.93
N ALA A 154 2.48 21.79 -9.88
CA ALA A 154 3.93 21.75 -9.87
C ALA A 154 4.46 20.72 -10.89
N ARG A 155 5.40 21.14 -11.73
CA ARG A 155 6.01 20.31 -12.77
C ARG A 155 7.11 19.42 -12.15
N PRO A 156 7.05 18.08 -12.32
CA PRO A 156 8.17 17.22 -11.99
C PRO A 156 9.39 17.57 -12.86
N LYS A 157 10.60 17.60 -12.27
CA LYS A 157 11.80 18.13 -12.92
C LYS A 157 12.16 17.48 -14.25
N ASP A 158 11.92 16.17 -14.36
CA ASP A 158 12.30 15.39 -15.53
C ASP A 158 11.11 15.18 -16.49
N LEU A 159 9.96 15.81 -16.24
CA LEU A 159 8.79 15.69 -17.08
C LEU A 159 8.92 16.56 -18.34
N GLN A 160 9.16 15.90 -19.48
CA GLN A 160 9.09 16.51 -20.80
C GLN A 160 7.66 16.40 -21.31
N VAL A 161 6.98 17.54 -21.44
CA VAL A 161 5.63 17.62 -21.96
C VAL A 161 5.45 18.95 -22.69
N SER A 162 4.67 18.93 -23.76
CA SER A 162 4.33 20.10 -24.57
C SER A 162 2.85 20.49 -24.40
N PRO A 163 2.49 21.76 -24.63
CA PRO A 163 1.09 22.16 -24.73
C PRO A 163 0.30 21.29 -25.70
N GLY A 164 -0.90 20.87 -25.30
CA GLY A 164 -1.77 19.96 -26.04
C GLY A 164 -1.56 18.47 -25.74
N GLU A 165 -0.48 18.09 -25.06
CA GLU A 165 -0.28 16.72 -24.59
C GLU A 165 -1.04 16.46 -23.28
N GLU A 166 -1.16 15.18 -22.91
CA GLU A 166 -1.84 14.75 -21.69
C GLU A 166 -0.85 14.35 -20.58
N VAL A 167 -1.21 14.66 -19.34
CA VAL A 167 -0.50 14.24 -18.12
C VAL A 167 -1.46 13.59 -17.14
N ASN A 168 -0.96 12.61 -16.39
CA ASN A 168 -1.72 12.02 -15.30
C ASN A 168 -1.67 12.93 -14.07
N VAL A 169 -2.84 13.25 -13.53
CA VAL A 169 -2.98 14.12 -12.37
C VAL A 169 -3.88 13.47 -11.32
N VAL A 170 -3.56 13.70 -10.06
CA VAL A 170 -4.46 13.37 -8.95
C VAL A 170 -4.99 14.65 -8.36
N ARG A 171 -6.31 14.76 -8.27
CA ARG A 171 -7.00 15.84 -7.58
C ARG A 171 -6.84 15.65 -6.07
N THR A 172 -6.51 16.73 -5.37
CA THR A 172 -6.38 16.80 -3.92
C THR A 172 -7.20 17.97 -3.39
N GLY A 173 -7.30 18.11 -2.06
CA GLY A 173 -7.96 19.27 -1.44
C GLY A 173 -7.32 20.62 -1.79
N ASP A 174 -6.03 20.61 -2.12
CA ASP A 174 -5.23 21.82 -2.37
C ASP A 174 -4.94 22.08 -3.86
N GLY A 175 -5.52 21.28 -4.77
CA GLY A 175 -5.29 21.39 -6.21
C GLY A 175 -4.87 20.05 -6.83
N PHE A 176 -3.99 20.10 -7.81
CA PHE A 176 -3.57 18.91 -8.58
C PHE A 176 -2.10 18.55 -8.35
N ILE A 177 -1.85 17.25 -8.33
CA ILE A 177 -0.50 16.67 -8.29
C ILE A 177 -0.26 15.92 -9.60
N ILE A 178 0.79 16.28 -10.33
CA ILE A 178 1.24 15.57 -11.53
C ILE A 178 2.08 14.35 -11.13
N LEU A 179 1.88 13.22 -11.82
CA LEU A 179 2.40 11.89 -11.42
C LEU A 179 3.65 11.38 -12.13
#